data_AF-A0A635R8H2-F1
#
_entry.id   AF-A0A635R8H2-F1
#
_cell.length_a   1.000
_cell.length_b   1.000
_cell.length_c   1.000
_cell.angle_alpha   90.00
_cell.angle_beta   90.00
_cell.angle_gamma   90.00
#
_symmetry.space_group_name_H-M   'P 1'
#
loop_
_entity.id
_entity.type
_entity.pdbx_description
1 polymer ?
#
loop_
_entity_poly.entity_id
_entity_poly.type
_entity_poly.pdbx_seq_one_letter_code
_entity_poly.pdbx_strand_id
1 'polypeptide(L)'
;MSETLDFNQLEQHDFDLGVRDIDADYETRCKELFNRYGQLITGASDDTEFSLDEFEKVLSCFITDCLAKKALLVELNLDSVEPTDAHAVLKESIIPTDEIMDTVAGIRGTFETAVEEYTEQLRESGLTLCAPAGEQLPSDEETEEARSRLARYVVTSILVDDREENLL
;
A
#
# COMPACT_ATOMS: atom_id res chain seq x y z
N MET A 1 -8.94 -12.00 13.74
CA MET A 1 -9.74 -11.70 12.54
C MET A 1 -9.45 -10.26 12.21
N SER A 2 -8.86 -9.94 11.05
CA SER A 2 -8.63 -8.55 10.67
C SER A 2 -9.98 -7.91 10.42
N GLU A 3 -10.33 -6.89 11.20
CA GLU A 3 -11.48 -6.06 10.88
C GLU A 3 -11.23 -5.42 9.53
N THR A 4 -12.01 -5.83 8.54
CA THR A 4 -12.10 -5.17 7.24
C THR A 4 -12.60 -3.76 7.51
N LEU A 5 -11.80 -2.74 7.16
CA LEU A 5 -12.22 -1.33 7.19
C LEU A 5 -13.54 -1.19 6.40
N ASP A 6 -14.66 -1.01 7.09
CA ASP A 6 -15.97 -0.76 6.49
C ASP A 6 -16.09 0.72 6.14
N PHE A 7 -15.78 1.06 4.89
CA PHE A 7 -15.86 2.43 4.37
C PHE A 7 -17.28 3.02 4.35
N ASN A 8 -18.34 2.22 4.56
CA ASN A 8 -19.71 2.73 4.68
C ASN A 8 -19.98 3.40 6.05
N GLN A 9 -19.04 3.30 7.00
CA GLN A 9 -19.10 3.93 8.31
C GLN A 9 -18.16 5.14 8.45
N LEU A 10 -17.70 5.73 7.35
CA LEU A 10 -17.04 7.03 7.44
C LEU A 10 -18.09 8.07 7.85
N GLU A 11 -18.29 8.22 9.17
CA GLU A 11 -19.00 9.32 9.78
C GLU A 11 -18.55 10.62 9.10
N GLN A 12 -19.50 11.50 8.78
CA GLN A 12 -19.24 12.81 8.20
C GLN A 12 -17.96 13.41 8.77
N HIS A 13 -16.94 13.54 7.93
CA HIS A 13 -15.56 13.89 8.25
C HIS A 13 -15.36 14.61 9.59
N ASP A 14 -15.18 13.85 10.68
CA ASP A 14 -14.76 14.37 11.96
C ASP A 14 -13.24 14.63 11.91
N PHE A 15 -12.88 15.72 11.22
CA PHE A 15 -11.49 16.14 11.01
C PHE A 15 -10.79 16.58 12.30
N ASP A 16 -11.52 16.73 13.40
CA ASP A 16 -10.94 17.02 14.70
C ASP A 16 -11.11 15.87 15.69
N LEU A 17 -11.62 14.72 15.25
CA LEU A 17 -11.79 13.51 16.05
C LEU A 17 -12.50 13.83 17.38
N GLY A 18 -13.50 14.72 17.40
CA GLY A 18 -14.26 15.11 18.58
C GLY A 18 -13.50 15.96 19.60
N VAL A 19 -12.33 16.49 19.24
CA VAL A 19 -11.47 17.28 20.14
C VAL A 19 -12.09 18.64 20.48
N ARG A 20 -12.87 19.24 19.58
CA ARG A 20 -13.55 20.52 19.85
C ARG A 20 -14.56 20.42 20.99
N ASP A 21 -15.13 19.23 21.21
CA ASP A 21 -16.16 18.99 22.24
C ASP A 21 -15.57 18.69 23.63
N ILE A 22 -14.24 18.62 23.75
CA ILE A 22 -13.55 18.40 25.02
C ILE A 22 -13.56 19.69 25.85
N ASP A 23 -14.08 19.60 27.07
CA ASP A 23 -14.01 20.68 28.07
C ASP A 23 -12.59 20.80 28.65
N ALA A 24 -11.69 21.39 27.87
CA ALA A 24 -10.29 21.61 28.24
C ALA A 24 -9.74 22.93 27.65
N ASP A 25 -8.59 23.36 28.15
CA ASP A 25 -7.88 24.49 27.57
C ASP A 25 -7.38 24.20 26.14
N TYR A 26 -6.88 25.24 25.48
CA TYR A 26 -6.41 25.13 24.09
C TYR A 26 -5.20 24.21 23.95
N GLU A 27 -4.27 24.25 24.89
CA GLU A 27 -3.03 23.46 24.85
C GLU A 27 -3.35 21.97 24.97
N THR A 28 -4.24 21.61 25.89
CA THR A 28 -4.70 20.22 26.09
C THR A 28 -5.44 19.71 24.86
N ARG A 29 -6.31 20.53 24.24
CA ARG A 29 -6.98 20.17 22.98
C ARG A 29 -6.01 19.96 21.83
N CYS A 30 -4.97 20.79 21.71
CA CYS A 30 -3.93 20.57 20.69
C CYS A 30 -3.19 19.25 20.91
N LYS A 31 -2.87 18.91 22.17
CA LYS A 31 -2.25 17.64 22.53
C LYS A 31 -3.12 16.45 22.18
N GLU A 32 -4.39 16.52 22.53
CA GLU A 32 -5.34 15.46 22.24
C GLU A 32 -5.50 15.25 20.72
N LEU A 33 -5.51 16.32 19.92
CA LEU A 33 -5.63 16.22 18.47
C LEU A 33 -4.51 15.39 17.85
N PHE A 34 -3.25 15.71 18.17
CA PHE A 34 -2.13 14.94 17.61
C PHE A 34 -1.99 13.55 18.24
N ASN A 35 -2.44 13.34 19.49
CA ASN A 35 -2.48 12.01 20.09
C ASN A 35 -3.47 11.11 19.36
N ARG A 36 -4.71 11.56 19.15
CA ARG A 36 -5.73 10.78 18.42
C ARG A 36 -5.31 10.49 16.99
N TYR A 37 -4.73 11.47 16.30
CA TYR A 37 -4.19 11.24 14.95
C TYR A 37 -2.96 10.31 14.97
N GLY A 38 -2.07 10.44 15.94
CA GLY A 38 -0.92 9.55 16.11
C GLY A 38 -1.35 8.11 16.33
N GLN A 39 -2.32 7.88 17.21
CA GLN A 39 -2.95 6.58 17.46
C GLN A 39 -3.63 6.04 16.20
N LEU A 40 -4.42 6.86 15.51
CA LEU A 40 -5.10 6.46 14.27
C LEU A 40 -4.11 6.04 13.16
N ILE A 41 -3.02 6.79 12.98
CA ILE A 41 -2.00 6.50 11.94
C ILE A 41 -1.21 5.23 12.31
N THR A 42 -0.87 5.04 13.58
CA THR A 42 0.01 3.94 14.02
C THR A 42 -0.73 2.67 14.43
N GLY A 43 -2.03 2.75 14.70
CA GLY A 43 -2.80 1.69 15.34
C GLY A 43 -2.40 1.45 16.81
N ALA A 44 -1.71 2.40 17.44
CA ALA A 44 -1.34 2.33 18.85
C ALA A 44 -2.58 2.38 19.76
N SER A 45 -2.46 1.86 20.98
CA SER A 45 -3.55 1.87 21.95
C SER A 45 -3.92 3.29 22.39
N ASP A 46 -5.17 3.49 22.80
CA ASP A 46 -5.73 4.78 23.20
C ASP A 46 -4.99 5.46 24.38
N ASP A 47 -4.23 4.71 25.17
CA ASP A 47 -3.40 5.19 26.27
C ASP A 47 -1.97 5.61 25.84
N THR A 48 -1.63 5.45 24.56
CA THR A 48 -0.33 5.88 24.03
C THR A 48 -0.35 7.40 23.83
N GLU A 49 0.50 8.10 24.58
CA GLU A 49 0.78 9.53 24.37
C GLU A 49 1.94 9.72 23.41
N PHE A 50 1.74 10.59 22.42
CA PHE A 50 2.76 11.08 21.51
C PHE A 50 3.18 12.47 21.95
N SER A 51 4.46 12.80 21.87
CA SER A 51 4.89 14.20 21.83
C SER A 51 4.65 14.80 20.44
N LEU A 52 4.68 16.14 20.32
CA LEU A 52 4.58 16.81 19.02
C LEU A 52 5.67 16.33 18.05
N ASP A 53 6.92 16.23 18.52
CA ASP A 53 8.05 15.76 17.70
C ASP A 53 7.87 14.30 17.23
N GLU A 54 7.27 13.45 18.06
CA GLU A 54 6.95 12.06 17.68
C GLU A 54 5.82 12.02 16.66
N PHE A 55 4.77 12.81 16.86
CA PHE A 55 3.68 12.93 15.91
C PHE A 55 4.15 13.46 14.55
N GLU A 56 5.00 14.49 14.52
CA GLU A 56 5.56 15.02 13.28
C GLU A 56 6.38 13.97 12.51
N LYS A 57 7.15 13.14 13.22
CA LYS A 57 7.87 12.01 12.62
C LYS A 57 6.92 10.97 12.06
N VAL A 58 5.89 10.58 12.84
CA VAL A 58 4.86 9.63 12.40
C VAL A 58 4.17 10.13 11.13
N LEU A 59 3.75 11.39 11.12
CA LEU A 59 3.09 12.01 9.97
C LEU A 59 4.01 12.08 8.75
N SER A 60 5.27 12.47 8.93
CA SER A 60 6.25 12.52 7.85
C SER A 60 6.52 11.13 7.24
N CYS A 61 6.69 10.11 8.08
CA CYS A 61 6.81 8.73 7.63
C CYS A 61 5.56 8.26 6.88
N PHE A 62 4.37 8.51 7.44
CA PHE A 62 3.10 8.15 6.80
C PHE A 62 2.95 8.79 5.42
N ILE A 63 3.20 10.10 5.30
CA ILE A 63 3.16 10.80 4.02
C ILE A 63 4.17 10.20 3.03
N THR A 64 5.40 9.94 3.49
CA THR A 64 6.46 9.37 2.65
C THR A 64 6.09 7.97 2.16
N ASP A 65 5.55 7.12 3.03
CA ASP A 65 5.10 5.77 2.70
C ASP A 65 3.91 5.79 1.74
N CYS A 66 2.95 6.70 1.95
CA CYS A 66 1.83 6.91 1.04
C CYS A 66 2.31 7.38 -0.34
N LEU A 67 3.27 8.30 -0.40
CA LEU A 67 3.87 8.75 -1.65
C LEU A 67 4.64 7.62 -2.36
N ALA A 68 5.38 6.80 -1.62
CA ALA A 68 6.08 5.65 -2.16
C ALA A 68 5.08 4.64 -2.76
N LYS A 69 4.01 4.32 -2.04
CA LYS A 69 2.92 3.45 -2.55
C LYS A 69 2.24 4.05 -3.78
N LYS A 70 1.98 5.36 -3.78
CA LYS A 70 1.41 6.05 -4.95
C LYS A 70 2.37 6.00 -6.15
N ALA A 71 3.67 6.17 -5.94
CA ALA A 71 4.66 6.06 -7.01
C ALA A 71 4.64 4.66 -7.65
N LEU A 72 4.46 3.59 -6.87
CA LEU A 72 4.29 2.24 -7.42
C LEU A 72 3.03 2.12 -8.29
N LEU A 73 1.93 2.79 -7.94
CA LEU A 73 0.72 2.82 -8.79
C LEU A 73 0.94 3.59 -10.08
N VAL A 74 1.72 4.68 -10.04
CA VAL A 74 2.11 5.45 -11.23
C VAL A 74 2.93 4.58 -12.18
N GLU A 75 3.92 3.83 -11.68
CA GLU A 75 4.72 2.93 -12.54
C GLU A 75 3.91 1.80 -13.18
N LEU A 76 2.76 1.46 -12.60
CA LEU A 76 1.82 0.48 -13.15
C LEU A 76 0.74 1.12 -14.04
N ASN A 77 0.79 2.43 -14.31
CA ASN A 77 -0.24 3.18 -15.03
C ASN A 77 -1.64 3.07 -14.38
N LEU A 78 -1.69 3.02 -13.04
CA LEU A 78 -2.92 2.89 -12.25
C LEU A 78 -3.21 4.13 -11.38
N ASP A 79 -2.46 5.21 -11.52
CA ASP A 79 -2.59 6.40 -10.65
C ASP A 79 -3.88 7.18 -10.85
N SER A 80 -4.53 7.03 -12.00
CA SER A 80 -5.84 7.62 -12.29
C SER A 80 -7.02 6.73 -11.89
N VAL A 81 -6.78 5.54 -11.33
CA VAL A 81 -7.87 4.67 -10.85
C VAL A 81 -8.40 5.23 -9.53
N GLU A 82 -9.64 5.71 -9.57
CA GLU A 82 -10.31 6.21 -8.36
C GLU A 82 -10.73 5.03 -7.46
N PRO A 83 -10.40 5.06 -6.15
CA PRO A 83 -10.78 3.99 -5.22
C PRO A 83 -12.29 3.72 -5.16
N THR A 84 -13.11 4.75 -5.38
CA THR A 84 -14.58 4.62 -5.41
C THR A 84 -15.06 3.78 -6.59
N ASP A 85 -14.40 3.89 -7.75
CA ASP A 85 -14.75 3.14 -8.95
C ASP A 85 -14.32 1.67 -8.80
N ALA A 86 -13.12 1.42 -8.25
CA ALA A 86 -12.67 0.09 -7.89
C ALA A 86 -13.61 -0.58 -6.87
N HIS A 87 -14.09 0.19 -5.89
CA HIS A 87 -15.08 -0.29 -4.93
C HIS A 87 -16.43 -0.62 -5.58
N ALA A 88 -16.89 0.20 -6.54
CA ALA A 88 -18.14 -0.05 -7.26
C ALA A 88 -18.10 -1.39 -8.02
N VAL A 89 -16.97 -1.73 -8.68
CA VAL A 89 -16.77 -3.03 -9.34
C VAL A 89 -16.95 -4.19 -8.36
N LEU A 90 -16.35 -4.09 -7.18
CA LEU A 90 -16.46 -5.12 -6.13
C LEU A 90 -17.89 -5.23 -5.59
N LYS A 91 -18.52 -4.08 -5.31
CA LYS A 91 -19.88 -4.00 -4.76
C LYS A 91 -20.91 -4.57 -5.73
N GLU A 92 -20.82 -4.22 -7.00
CA GLU A 92 -21.71 -4.69 -8.06
C GLU A 92 -21.33 -6.10 -8.56
N SER A 93 -20.25 -6.69 -8.05
CA SER A 93 -19.74 -8.01 -8.44
C SER A 93 -19.54 -8.14 -9.95
N ILE A 94 -19.03 -7.08 -10.58
CA ILE A 94 -18.75 -7.07 -12.02
C ILE A 94 -17.52 -7.93 -12.28
N ILE A 95 -17.74 -9.11 -12.84
CA ILE A 95 -16.67 -10.07 -13.18
C ILE A 95 -16.30 -9.97 -14.67
N PRO A 96 -15.01 -10.14 -15.03
CA PRO A 96 -14.61 -10.31 -16.42
C PRO A 96 -15.32 -11.50 -17.08
N THR A 97 -15.58 -11.43 -18.37
CA THR A 97 -16.17 -12.54 -19.14
C THR A 97 -15.17 -13.70 -19.28
N ASP A 98 -15.67 -14.90 -19.55
CA ASP A 98 -14.84 -16.10 -19.75
C ASP A 98 -13.78 -15.88 -20.84
N GLU A 99 -14.13 -15.23 -21.95
CA GLU A 99 -13.18 -14.88 -23.03
C GLU A 99 -12.01 -14.00 -22.56
N ILE A 100 -12.26 -13.04 -21.66
CA ILE A 100 -11.22 -12.20 -21.07
C ILE A 100 -10.36 -13.04 -20.12
N MET A 101 -10.98 -13.85 -19.27
CA MET A 101 -10.27 -14.72 -18.34
C MET A 101 -9.38 -15.74 -19.05
N ASP A 102 -9.85 -16.33 -20.16
CA ASP A 102 -9.10 -17.27 -20.98
C ASP A 102 -7.91 -16.61 -21.67
N THR A 103 -8.09 -15.39 -22.19
CA THR A 103 -7.00 -14.61 -22.80
C THR A 103 -5.91 -14.31 -21.76
N VAL A 104 -6.30 -13.84 -20.57
CA VAL A 104 -5.37 -13.58 -19.46
C VAL A 104 -4.69 -14.87 -19.00
N ALA A 105 -5.41 -15.99 -18.98
CA ALA A 105 -4.84 -17.30 -18.64
C ALA A 105 -3.74 -17.73 -19.61
N GLY A 106 -3.86 -17.41 -20.91
CA GLY A 106 -2.83 -17.66 -21.91
C GLY A 106 -1.56 -16.85 -21.67
N ILE A 107 -1.70 -15.56 -21.32
CA ILE A 107 -0.56 -14.66 -21.03
C ILE A 107 0.18 -15.09 -19.75
N ARG A 108 -0.56 -15.54 -18.74
CA ARG A 108 -0.03 -15.92 -17.42
C ARG A 108 1.13 -16.91 -17.50
N GLY A 109 1.09 -17.90 -18.39
CA GLY A 109 2.17 -18.88 -18.51
C GLY A 109 3.51 -18.24 -18.89
N THR A 110 3.52 -17.37 -19.90
CA THR A 110 4.73 -16.64 -20.31
C THR A 110 5.18 -15.65 -19.25
N PHE A 111 4.23 -14.99 -18.59
CA PHE A 111 4.51 -14.10 -17.47
C PHE A 111 5.21 -14.83 -16.31
N GLU A 112 4.72 -16.00 -15.91
CA GLU A 112 5.31 -16.81 -14.83
C GLU A 112 6.74 -17.25 -15.16
N THR A 113 7.01 -17.66 -16.41
CA THR A 113 8.38 -17.98 -16.85
C THR A 113 9.31 -16.78 -16.76
N ALA A 114 8.88 -15.60 -17.23
CA ALA A 114 9.70 -14.39 -17.14
C ALA A 114 10.00 -13.98 -15.70
N VAL A 115 9.03 -14.16 -14.80
CA VAL A 115 9.20 -13.93 -13.35
C VAL A 115 10.23 -14.87 -12.75
N GLU A 116 10.19 -16.17 -13.08
CA GLU A 116 11.15 -17.16 -12.59
C GLU A 116 12.58 -16.84 -13.07
N GLU A 117 12.75 -16.56 -14.36
CA GLU A 117 14.05 -16.18 -14.94
C GLU A 117 14.62 -14.91 -14.30
N TYR A 118 13.79 -13.89 -14.11
CA TYR A 118 14.23 -12.64 -13.47
C TYR A 118 14.49 -12.81 -11.97
N THR A 119 13.77 -13.70 -11.29
CA THR A 119 14.03 -14.06 -9.89
C THR A 119 15.43 -14.67 -9.76
N GLU A 120 15.84 -15.57 -10.67
CA GLU A 120 17.20 -16.11 -10.71
C GLU A 120 18.23 -14.99 -10.93
N GLN A 121 18.00 -14.11 -11.91
CA GLN A 121 18.90 -12.99 -12.18
C GLN A 121 19.07 -12.07 -10.96
N LEU A 122 17.99 -11.79 -10.23
CA LEU A 122 18.05 -11.04 -8.97
C LEU A 122 18.86 -11.77 -7.90
N ARG A 123 18.80 -13.09 -7.85
CA ARG A 123 19.59 -13.91 -6.90
C ARG A 123 21.08 -13.81 -7.23
N GLU A 124 21.43 -13.97 -8.50
CA GLU A 124 22.81 -13.88 -8.99
C GLU A 124 23.41 -12.47 -8.84
N SER A 125 22.58 -11.42 -8.90
CA SER A 125 23.03 -10.03 -8.74
C SER A 125 23.61 -9.71 -7.36
N GLY A 126 23.30 -10.53 -6.34
CA GLY A 126 23.69 -10.27 -4.95
C GLY A 126 22.98 -9.07 -4.31
N LEU A 127 21.87 -8.60 -4.90
CA LEU A 127 21.06 -7.53 -4.33
C LEU A 127 20.51 -7.91 -2.95
N THR A 128 20.87 -7.15 -1.93
CA THR A 128 20.27 -7.25 -0.60
C THR A 128 18.92 -6.56 -0.61
N LEU A 129 17.85 -7.32 -0.36
CA LEU A 129 16.50 -6.79 -0.23
C LEU A 129 16.28 -6.25 1.17
N CYS A 130 15.51 -5.16 1.29
CA CYS A 130 15.00 -4.68 2.58
C CYS A 130 13.81 -5.51 3.10
N ALA A 131 13.38 -6.51 2.35
CA ALA A 131 12.21 -7.34 2.62
C ALA A 131 12.60 -8.83 2.82
N PRO A 132 11.87 -9.57 3.67
CA PRO A 132 10.81 -9.08 4.56
C PRO A 132 11.35 -8.18 5.67
N ALA A 133 10.59 -7.13 6.01
CA ALA A 133 10.91 -6.25 7.11
C ALA A 133 10.44 -6.88 8.44
N GLY A 134 11.29 -6.88 9.46
CA GLY A 134 10.96 -7.42 10.77
C GLY A 134 12.11 -7.30 11.77
N GLU A 135 11.82 -7.57 13.05
CA GLU A 135 12.83 -7.56 14.13
C GLU A 135 13.80 -8.76 14.05
N GLN A 136 13.37 -9.85 13.41
CA GLN A 136 14.19 -11.05 13.19
C GLN A 136 14.74 -11.07 11.77
N LEU A 137 15.97 -11.57 11.62
CA LEU A 137 16.53 -11.81 10.29
C LEU A 137 15.64 -12.81 9.55
N PRO A 138 15.23 -12.50 8.30
CA PRO A 138 14.35 -13.37 7.54
C PRO A 138 15.05 -14.69 7.21
N SER A 139 14.25 -15.75 7.11
CA SER A 139 14.72 -17.03 6.59
C SER A 139 15.08 -16.95 5.10
N ASP A 140 15.83 -17.95 4.62
CA ASP A 140 16.20 -18.04 3.20
C ASP A 140 14.94 -18.15 2.31
N GLU A 141 13.91 -18.88 2.77
CA GLU A 141 12.63 -19.04 2.07
C GLU A 141 11.88 -17.71 1.97
N GLU A 142 11.80 -16.95 3.06
CA GLU A 142 11.16 -15.63 3.08
C GLU A 142 11.89 -14.62 2.19
N THR A 143 13.22 -14.68 2.16
CA THR A 143 14.06 -13.84 1.30
C THR A 143 13.84 -14.19 -0.17
N GLU A 144 13.73 -15.49 -0.48
CA GLU A 144 13.45 -15.97 -1.84
C GLU A 144 12.05 -15.56 -2.30
N GLU A 145 11.05 -15.65 -1.42
CA GLU A 145 9.70 -15.19 -1.72
C GLU A 145 9.65 -13.68 -1.94
N ALA A 146 10.37 -12.89 -1.13
CA ALA A 146 10.50 -11.45 -1.34
C ALA A 146 11.11 -11.11 -2.70
N ARG A 147 12.11 -11.88 -3.15
CA ARG A 147 12.72 -11.73 -4.47
C ARG A 147 11.74 -12.06 -5.59
N SER A 148 10.97 -13.14 -5.46
CA SER A 148 9.93 -13.49 -6.43
C SER A 148 8.85 -12.42 -6.52
N ARG A 149 8.43 -11.83 -5.40
CA ARG A 149 7.47 -10.70 -5.38
C ARG A 149 8.04 -9.47 -6.09
N LEU A 150 9.31 -9.14 -5.85
CA LEU A 150 9.98 -8.03 -6.56
C LEU A 150 10.06 -8.31 -8.06
N ALA A 151 10.40 -9.54 -8.45
CA ALA A 151 10.44 -9.91 -9.86
C ALA A 151 9.06 -9.78 -10.52
N ARG A 152 7.99 -10.24 -9.86
CA ARG A 152 6.60 -10.05 -10.31
C ARG A 152 6.27 -8.58 -10.51
N TYR A 153 6.64 -7.71 -9.57
CA TYR A 153 6.41 -6.27 -9.69
C TYR A 153 7.11 -5.70 -10.93
N VAL A 154 8.40 -5.98 -11.13
CA VAL A 154 9.17 -5.45 -12.26
C VAL A 154 8.63 -5.96 -13.59
N VAL A 155 8.39 -7.27 -13.72
CA VAL A 155 7.86 -7.87 -14.95
C VAL A 155 6.45 -7.34 -15.26
N THR A 156 5.60 -7.15 -14.23
CA THR A 156 4.28 -6.53 -14.42
C THR A 156 4.41 -5.11 -14.91
N SER A 157 5.32 -4.32 -14.31
CA SER A 157 5.56 -2.94 -14.72
C SER A 157 5.95 -2.86 -16.19
N ILE A 158 6.86 -3.71 -16.65
CA ILE A 158 7.25 -3.79 -18.07
C ILE A 158 6.07 -4.19 -18.96
N LEU A 159 5.23 -5.13 -18.52
CA LEU A 159 4.09 -5.63 -19.29
C LEU A 159 3.00 -4.56 -19.50
N VAL A 160 2.82 -3.66 -18.53
CA VAL A 160 1.77 -2.61 -18.56
C VAL A 160 2.32 -1.22 -18.92
N ASP A 161 3.63 -1.11 -19.12
CA ASP A 161 4.30 0.12 -19.52
C ASP A 161 4.00 0.43 -21.00
N ASP A 162 3.27 1.52 -21.24
CA ASP A 162 2.92 2.03 -22.56
C ASP A 162 3.81 3.20 -23.01
N ARG A 163 4.84 3.55 -22.22
CA ARG A 163 5.74 4.69 -22.51
C ARG A 163 6.53 4.51 -23.80
N GLU A 164 6.73 3.28 -24.28
CA GLU A 164 7.36 3.02 -25.59
C GLU A 164 6.45 3.38 -26.78
N GLU A 165 5.11 3.33 -26.64
CA GLU A 165 4.18 3.69 -27.72
C GLU A 165 3.99 5.21 -27.86
N ASN A 166 4.27 5.98 -26.80
CA ASN A 166 4.12 7.45 -26.77
C ASN A 166 5.31 8.22 -27.40
N LEU A 167 6.25 7.53 -28.05
CA LEU A 167 7.42 8.12 -28.73
C LEU A 167 7.29 8.19 -30.27
N LEU A 168 6.09 7.99 -30.83
CA LEU A 168 5.80 8.08 -32.28
C LEU A 168 4.92 9.29 -32.65
#